data_AF-A0A849R8K2-F1
#
_entry.id   AF-A0A849R8K2-F1
#
_cell.length_a   1.000
_cell.length_b   1.000
_cell.length_c   1.000
_cell.angle_alpha   90.00
_cell.angle_beta   90.00
_cell.angle_gamma   90.00
#
_symmetry.space_group_name_H-M   'P 1'
#
loop_
_entity.id
_entity.type
_entity.pdbx_description
1 polymer ?
#
loop_
_entity_poly.entity_id
_entity_poly.type
_entity_poly.pdbx_seq_one_letter_code
_entity_poly.pdbx_strand_id
1 'polypeptide(L)'
;MKNIIVILIIVGLGWYGNQKYRAHQQKLQSDTSETTMEYVANSEPDAPINSNQFKCDGRTHCSQMTSCEEAKFYLNNCPDTKMDGNHDGVPCEKQWCR
;
A
#
# COMPACT_ATOMS: atom_id res chain seq x y z
N MET A 1 -9.65 -38.88 -39.26
CA MET A 1 -8.26 -38.42 -39.50
C MET A 1 -8.16 -36.92 -39.78
N LYS A 2 -8.98 -36.35 -40.68
CA LYS A 2 -8.94 -34.90 -40.99
C LYS A 2 -9.19 -33.99 -39.76
N ASN A 3 -10.09 -34.40 -38.85
CA ASN A 3 -10.42 -33.62 -37.66
C ASN A 3 -9.26 -33.56 -36.65
N ILE A 4 -8.43 -34.62 -36.58
CA ILE A 4 -7.24 -34.66 -35.72
C ILE A 4 -6.17 -33.68 -36.24
N ILE A 5 -6.01 -33.60 -37.57
CA ILE A 5 -5.09 -32.65 -38.20
C ILE A 5 -5.50 -31.20 -37.91
N VAL A 6 -6.81 -30.90 -37.93
CA VAL A 6 -7.32 -29.55 -37.60
C VAL A 6 -7.05 -29.18 -36.14
N ILE A 7 -7.24 -30.11 -35.20
CA ILE A 7 -6.96 -29.87 -33.78
C ILE A 7 -5.46 -29.60 -33.55
N LEU A 8 -4.57 -30.35 -34.18
CA LEU A 8 -3.13 -30.14 -34.05
C LEU A 8 -2.68 -28.77 -34.57
N ILE A 9 -3.29 -28.28 -35.66
CA ILE A 9 -3.00 -26.95 -36.20
C ILE A 9 -3.45 -25.85 -35.21
N ILE A 10 -4.65 -25.97 -34.64
CA ILE A 10 -5.17 -24.99 -33.67
C ILE A 10 -4.30 -24.94 -32.41
N VAL A 11 -3.91 -26.10 -31.88
CA VAL A 11 -3.03 -26.19 -30.71
C VAL A 11 -1.65 -25.61 -31.01
N GLY A 12 -1.08 -25.90 -32.19
CA GLY A 12 0.19 -25.33 -32.63
C GLY A 12 0.16 -23.80 -32.75
N LEU A 13 -0.90 -23.25 -33.36
CA LEU A 13 -1.11 -21.80 -33.48
C LEU A 13 -1.33 -21.13 -32.12
N GLY A 14 -2.11 -21.76 -31.23
CA GLY A 14 -2.32 -21.28 -29.87
C GLY A 14 -1.04 -21.25 -29.04
N TRP A 15 -0.20 -22.29 -29.15
CA TRP A 15 1.08 -22.36 -28.44
C TRP A 15 2.09 -21.33 -28.97
N TYR A 16 2.20 -21.18 -30.30
CA TYR A 16 3.05 -20.19 -30.94
C TYR A 16 2.65 -18.75 -30.58
N GLY A 17 1.35 -18.44 -30.58
CA GLY A 17 0.83 -17.14 -30.17
C GLY A 17 1.11 -16.83 -28.69
N ASN A 18 0.91 -17.82 -27.82
CA ASN A 18 1.15 -17.68 -26.37
C ASN A 18 2.64 -17.42 -26.07
N GLN A 19 3.57 -18.08 -26.78
CA GLN A 19 5.00 -17.82 -26.64
C GLN A 19 5.37 -16.35 -26.90
N LYS A 20 4.80 -15.75 -27.95
CA LYS A 20 5.05 -14.34 -28.28
C LYS A 20 4.41 -13.39 -27.26
N TYR A 21 3.26 -13.77 -26.70
CA TYR A 21 2.59 -13.02 -25.65
C TYR A 21 3.39 -13.01 -24.34
N ARG A 22 3.99 -14.15 -23.95
CA ARG A 22 4.85 -14.25 -22.76
C ARG A 22 6.08 -13.35 -22.83
N ALA A 23 6.66 -13.15 -24.02
CA ALA A 23 7.76 -12.22 -24.21
C ALA A 23 7.37 -10.75 -23.93
N HIS A 24 6.10 -10.37 -24.17
CA HIS A 24 5.59 -9.05 -23.81
C HIS A 24 5.23 -8.92 -22.32
N GLN A 25 4.78 -10.00 -21.68
CA GLN A 25 4.43 -10.01 -20.25
C GLN A 25 5.62 -9.73 -19.32
N GLN A 26 6.84 -10.16 -19.67
CA GLN A 26 8.03 -9.83 -18.86
C GLN A 26 8.29 -8.32 -18.77
N LYS A 27 7.89 -7.55 -19.79
CA LYS A 27 8.03 -6.10 -19.79
C LYS A 27 7.06 -5.39 -18.82
N LEU A 28 5.98 -6.05 -18.41
CA LEU A 28 5.03 -5.54 -17.41
C LEU A 28 5.44 -5.88 -15.96
N GLN A 29 6.30 -6.89 -15.76
CA GLN A 29 6.77 -7.30 -14.43
C GLN A 29 8.13 -6.71 -14.05
N SER A 30 8.96 -6.30 -15.01
CA SER A 30 10.22 -5.62 -14.72
C SER A 30 10.05 -4.18 -14.25
N ASP A 31 8.88 -3.56 -14.42
CA ASP A 31 8.58 -2.20 -13.94
C ASP A 31 8.13 -2.18 -12.46
N THR A 32 8.07 -3.34 -11.81
CA THR A 32 7.68 -3.47 -10.38
C THR A 32 8.84 -3.88 -9.47
N SER A 33 10.00 -4.30 -10.02
CA SER A 33 11.12 -4.82 -9.22
C SER A 33 12.34 -3.90 -9.06
N GLU A 34 12.44 -2.79 -9.79
CA GLU A 34 13.39 -1.71 -9.44
C GLU A 34 12.74 -0.61 -8.58
N THR A 35 11.40 -0.55 -8.57
CA THR A 35 10.59 0.27 -7.66
C THR A 35 10.11 -0.56 -6.46
N THR A 36 10.95 -1.44 -5.90
CA THR A 36 10.70 -2.05 -4.57
C THR A 36 11.86 -1.90 -3.60
N MET A 37 12.98 -1.30 -4.03
CA MET A 37 13.97 -0.73 -3.12
C MET A 37 13.82 0.80 -2.95
N GLU A 38 12.88 1.41 -3.70
CA GLU A 38 12.47 2.82 -3.55
C GLU A 38 10.94 3.00 -3.49
N TYR A 39 10.20 1.93 -3.18
CA TYR A 39 8.75 1.95 -2.90
C TYR A 39 8.41 0.93 -1.79
N VAL A 40 9.16 1.00 -0.69
CA VAL A 40 8.56 0.82 0.64
C VAL A 40 8.17 2.22 1.19
N ALA A 41 8.12 3.24 0.34
CA ALA A 41 7.83 4.62 0.72
C ALA A 41 6.45 5.13 0.27
N ASN A 42 5.73 4.43 -0.61
CA ASN A 42 4.45 4.92 -1.15
C ASN A 42 3.33 3.88 -1.16
N SER A 43 3.35 2.90 -0.25
CA SER A 43 2.09 2.51 0.38
C SER A 43 1.75 3.63 1.34
N GLU A 44 1.15 4.72 0.84
CA GLU A 44 0.80 5.95 1.58
C GLU A 44 1.09 5.90 3.10
N PRO A 45 2.20 6.52 3.54
CA PRO A 45 2.27 7.13 4.84
C PRO A 45 2.62 8.60 4.62
N ASP A 46 1.64 9.47 4.80
CA ASP A 46 1.78 10.92 4.69
C ASP A 46 3.07 11.41 5.39
N ALA A 47 3.93 12.01 4.59
CA ALA A 47 5.12 12.79 4.92
C ALA A 47 6.23 12.18 5.82
N PRO A 48 7.52 12.49 5.55
CA PRO A 48 8.59 12.30 6.52
C PRO A 48 8.38 13.30 7.66
N ILE A 49 7.56 12.94 8.64
CA ILE A 49 7.31 13.85 9.74
C ILE A 49 8.49 13.79 10.69
N ASN A 50 9.01 14.98 10.98
CA ASN A 50 9.93 15.25 12.06
C ASN A 50 9.39 14.68 13.38
N SER A 51 9.57 13.39 13.63
CA SER A 51 9.21 12.70 14.89
C SER A 51 9.91 13.31 16.10
N ASN A 52 10.94 14.13 15.87
CA ASN A 52 11.61 14.94 16.88
C ASN A 52 10.76 16.13 17.40
N GLN A 53 9.63 16.47 16.79
CA GLN A 53 8.80 17.62 17.20
C GLN A 53 7.65 17.27 18.14
N PHE A 54 7.20 16.01 18.19
CA PHE A 54 6.07 15.62 19.03
C PHE A 54 6.55 15.10 20.39
N LYS A 55 5.95 15.59 21.47
CA LYS A 55 6.28 15.22 22.85
C LYS A 55 4.99 15.07 23.63
N CYS A 56 4.90 14.07 24.48
CA CYS A 56 3.77 13.92 25.37
C CYS A 56 3.69 15.11 26.33
N ASP A 57 2.74 15.99 26.07
CA ASP A 57 2.46 17.24 26.79
C ASP A 57 1.14 17.17 27.57
N GLY A 58 0.53 15.97 27.63
CA GLY A 58 -0.73 15.72 28.34
C GLY A 58 -1.97 15.89 27.48
N ARG A 59 -1.83 16.11 26.16
CA ARG A 59 -2.97 16.10 25.25
C ARG A 59 -3.55 14.70 25.07
N THR A 60 -4.87 14.59 25.14
CA THR A 60 -5.59 13.28 25.13
C THR A 60 -6.73 13.21 24.13
N HIS A 61 -7.12 14.34 23.53
CA HIS A 61 -8.27 14.43 22.62
C HIS A 61 -7.86 14.91 21.23
N CYS A 62 -8.63 14.50 20.22
CA CYS A 62 -8.37 14.82 18.82
C CYS A 62 -8.39 16.31 18.48
N SER A 63 -9.23 17.12 19.13
CA SER A 63 -9.28 18.57 18.89
C SER A 63 -8.00 19.30 19.31
N GLN A 64 -7.12 18.64 20.04
CA GLN A 64 -5.85 19.18 20.49
C GLN A 64 -4.68 18.79 19.57
N MET A 65 -4.89 17.81 18.68
CA MET A 65 -3.93 17.43 17.64
C MET A 65 -4.05 18.39 16.45
N THR A 66 -3.05 18.39 15.58
CA THR A 66 -2.97 19.25 14.39
C THR A 66 -2.77 18.46 13.10
N SER A 67 -2.47 17.16 13.20
CA SER A 67 -2.34 16.25 12.06
C SER A 67 -2.65 14.80 12.44
N CYS A 68 -2.85 13.95 11.43
CA CYS A 68 -3.14 12.52 11.62
C CYS A 68 -1.93 11.80 12.23
N GLU A 69 -0.73 12.17 11.81
CA GLU A 69 0.54 11.59 12.24
C GLU A 69 0.88 12.01 13.66
N GLU A 70 0.58 13.25 14.04
CA GLU A 70 0.69 13.68 15.43
C GLU A 70 -0.26 12.85 16.31
N ALA A 71 -1.51 12.67 15.88
CA ALA A 71 -2.47 11.83 16.61
C ALA A 71 -1.99 10.37 16.72
N LYS A 72 -1.43 9.80 15.64
CA LYS A 72 -0.81 8.46 15.63
C LYS A 72 0.41 8.38 16.54
N PHE A 73 1.24 9.43 16.58
CA PHE A 73 2.36 9.49 17.50
C PHE A 73 1.87 9.46 18.96
N TYR A 74 0.86 10.26 19.29
CA TYR A 74 0.29 10.29 20.64
C TYR A 74 -0.32 8.96 21.05
N LEU A 75 -1.10 8.32 20.17
CA LEU A 75 -1.70 7.01 20.43
C LEU A 75 -0.63 5.94 20.78
N ASN A 76 0.51 5.96 20.06
CA ASN A 76 1.55 4.95 20.21
C ASN A 76 2.63 5.28 21.26
N ASN A 77 2.85 6.55 21.59
CA ASN A 77 3.97 6.99 22.42
C ASN A 77 3.55 7.63 23.74
N CYS A 78 2.29 8.04 23.91
CA CYS A 78 1.81 8.75 25.09
C CYS A 78 0.74 7.95 25.85
N PRO A 79 0.82 7.88 27.20
CA PRO A 79 -0.20 7.25 28.03
C PRO A 79 -1.49 8.08 28.08
N ASP A 80 -2.60 7.44 28.49
CA ASP A 80 -3.91 8.07 28.74
C ASP A 80 -4.58 8.75 27.53
N THR A 81 -4.21 8.38 26.30
CA THR A 81 -4.83 8.92 25.09
C THR A 81 -6.24 8.36 24.88
N LYS A 82 -7.17 9.24 24.48
CA LYS A 82 -8.59 8.91 24.23
C LYS A 82 -8.99 9.29 22.80
N MET A 83 -8.15 8.92 21.84
CA MET A 83 -8.26 9.34 20.44
C MET A 83 -8.73 8.23 19.50
N ASP A 84 -8.53 6.97 19.89
CA ASP A 84 -8.96 5.77 19.19
C ASP A 84 -10.09 5.12 20.00
N GLY A 85 -11.33 5.34 19.58
CA GLY A 85 -12.52 4.86 20.31
C GLY A 85 -12.89 3.42 19.96
N ASN A 86 -12.62 3.02 18.72
CA ASN A 86 -12.86 1.71 18.10
C ASN A 86 -11.69 0.74 18.29
N HIS A 87 -10.53 1.22 18.73
CA HIS A 87 -9.30 0.46 18.94
C HIS A 87 -8.82 -0.23 17.65
N ASP A 88 -8.98 0.44 16.51
CA ASP A 88 -8.52 -0.05 15.21
C ASP A 88 -7.12 0.45 14.85
N GLY A 89 -6.50 1.26 15.72
CA GLY A 89 -5.18 1.84 15.52
C GLY A 89 -5.19 3.13 14.70
N VAL A 90 -6.36 3.66 14.33
CA VAL A 90 -6.50 4.92 13.61
C VAL A 90 -7.11 5.99 14.54
N PRO A 91 -6.29 6.84 15.16
CA PRO A 91 -6.82 7.89 16.02
C PRO A 91 -7.47 9.00 15.18
N CYS A 92 -8.49 9.64 15.72
CA CYS A 92 -9.03 10.89 15.18
C CYS A 92 -9.54 10.85 13.73
N GLU A 93 -10.12 9.72 13.31
CA GLU A 93 -10.67 9.49 11.96
C GLU A 93 -11.59 10.63 11.45
N LYS A 94 -12.36 11.24 12.35
CA LYS A 94 -13.32 12.29 12.00
C LYS A 94 -12.67 13.66 11.72
N GLN A 95 -11.46 13.92 12.22
CA GLN A 95 -10.83 15.23 12.19
C GLN A 95 -9.55 15.25 11.35
N TRP A 96 -8.65 14.29 11.60
CA TRP A 96 -7.30 14.32 11.03
C TRP A 96 -7.03 13.16 10.07
N CYS A 97 -7.46 11.94 10.41
CA CYS A 97 -7.20 10.74 9.61
C CYS A 97 -8.43 10.38 8.74
N ARG A 98 -8.69 11.15 7.68
CA ARG A 98 -9.85 10.96 6.77
C ARG A 98 -9.48 10.26 5.48
#